data_AF-A0AA35TA43-F1
#
_entry.id   AF-A0AA35TA43-F1
#
_cell.length_a   1.000
_cell.length_b   1.000
_cell.length_c   1.000
_cell.angle_alpha   90.00
_cell.angle_beta   90.00
_cell.angle_gamma   90.00
#
_symmetry.space_group_name_H-M   'P 1'
#
loop_
_entity.id
_entity.type
_entity.pdbx_description
1 polymer ?
#
loop_
_entity_poly.entity_id
_entity_poly.type
_entity_poly.pdbx_seq_one_letter_code
_entity_poly.pdbx_strand_id
1 'polypeptide(L)'
;MYSETTEAEKFDMVLELISGLGRTVFKLFQHPSLAIVKAAGLIMKAIIEEGTPEMAKKMQDLALAEGALPRHLHTSLFTASSDNRLLTHRSEV
;
A
#
# COMPACT_ATOMS: atom_id res chain seq x y z
N MET A 1 3.35 14.18 -12.81
CA MET A 1 4.37 15.21 -12.54
C MET A 1 5.72 14.56 -12.82
N TYR A 2 6.29 14.81 -14.00
CA TYR A 2 7.56 14.20 -14.41
C TYR A 2 8.71 14.96 -13.78
N SER A 3 9.59 14.28 -13.06
CA SER A 3 10.83 14.86 -12.55
C SER A 3 11.70 15.24 -13.75
N GLU A 4 11.99 16.53 -13.94
CA GLU A 4 12.78 17.05 -15.07
C GLU A 4 14.19 16.42 -15.21
N THR A 5 14.65 15.64 -14.24
CA THR A 5 15.99 15.07 -14.19
C THR A 5 16.05 13.54 -14.24
N THR A 6 14.90 12.85 -14.30
CA THR A 6 14.84 11.38 -14.38
C THR A 6 13.99 10.97 -15.56
N GLU A 7 14.58 10.22 -16.50
CA GLU A 7 13.85 9.65 -17.64
C GLU A 7 12.68 8.81 -17.14
N ALA A 8 11.49 9.01 -17.71
CA ALA A 8 10.26 8.29 -17.32
C ALA A 8 10.46 6.76 -17.33
N GLU A 9 11.25 6.26 -18.27
CA GLU A 9 11.61 4.85 -18.39
C GLU A 9 12.31 4.28 -17.14
N LYS A 10 13.06 5.10 -16.39
CA LYS A 10 13.70 4.66 -15.13
C LYS A 10 12.68 4.47 -14.03
N PHE A 11 11.65 5.32 -14.00
CA PHE A 11 10.57 5.19 -13.05
C PHE A 11 9.73 3.95 -13.35
N ASP A 12 9.40 3.71 -14.63
CA ASP A 12 8.69 2.52 -15.07
C ASP A 12 9.45 1.24 -14.73
N MET A 13 10.76 1.21 -14.96
CA MET A 13 11.63 0.09 -14.59
C MET A 13 11.59 -0.20 -13.08
N VAL A 14 11.61 0.84 -12.25
CA VAL A 14 11.53 0.68 -10.79
C VAL A 14 10.15 0.14 -10.39
N LEU A 15 9.07 0.66 -10.96
CA LEU A 15 7.73 0.13 -10.70
C LEU A 15 7.62 -1.34 -11.10
N GLU A 16 8.21 -1.71 -12.25
CA GLU A 16 8.19 -3.08 -12.73
C GLU A 16 8.95 -4.04 -11.80
N LEU A 17 10.16 -3.65 -11.37
CA LEU A 17 10.94 -4.39 -10.39
C LEU A 17 10.17 -4.59 -9.07
N ILE A 18 9.55 -3.52 -8.55
CA ILE A 18 8.78 -3.58 -7.31
C ILE A 18 7.51 -4.44 -7.48
N SER A 19 6.84 -4.37 -8.62
CA SER A 19 5.69 -5.23 -8.92
C SER A 19 6.08 -6.72 -8.98
N GLY A 20 7.33 -7.02 -9.36
CA GLY A 20 7.94 -8.35 -9.26
C GLY A 20 8.03 -8.86 -7.83
N LEU A 21 8.19 -7.95 -6.87
CA LEU A 21 8.28 -8.21 -5.43
C LEU A 21 6.92 -8.18 -4.70
N GLY A 22 5.79 -8.17 -5.42
CA GLY A 22 4.48 -7.87 -4.85
C GLY A 22 4.13 -8.62 -3.56
N ARG A 23 4.42 -9.93 -3.45
CA ARG A 23 4.21 -10.69 -2.19
C ARG A 23 5.02 -10.14 -1.01
N THR A 24 6.26 -9.72 -1.25
CA THR A 24 7.10 -9.08 -0.22
C THR A 24 6.53 -7.74 0.18
N VAL A 25 6.00 -6.95 -0.77
CA VAL A 25 5.30 -5.69 -0.46
C VAL A 25 4.10 -5.95 0.46
N PHE A 26 3.32 -7.01 0.23
CA PHE A 26 2.20 -7.37 1.11
C PHE A 26 2.62 -7.79 2.53
N LYS A 27 3.81 -8.38 2.70
CA LYS A 27 4.35 -8.66 4.05
C LYS A 27 4.66 -7.38 4.84
N LEU A 28 5.02 -6.29 4.17
CA LEU A 28 5.31 -5.01 4.84
C LEU A 28 4.07 -4.41 5.53
N PHE A 29 2.86 -4.72 5.04
CA PHE A 29 1.61 -4.30 5.70
C PHE A 29 1.37 -4.99 7.05
N GLN A 30 2.07 -6.10 7.33
CA GLN A 30 2.00 -6.82 8.60
C GLN A 30 3.11 -6.41 9.58
N HIS A 31 3.96 -5.45 9.20
CA HIS A 31 5.09 -5.02 10.02
C HIS A 31 4.60 -4.16 11.21
N PRO A 32 5.16 -4.33 12.44
CA PRO A 32 4.70 -3.60 13.63
C PRO A 32 4.95 -2.08 13.58
N SER A 33 5.91 -1.63 12.75
CA SER A 33 6.18 -0.20 12.54
C SER A 33 5.20 0.41 11.54
N LEU A 34 4.38 1.36 12.00
CA LEU A 34 3.44 2.12 11.17
C LEU A 34 4.13 2.91 10.04
N ALA A 35 5.38 3.33 10.23
CA ALA A 35 6.15 4.01 9.18
C ALA A 35 6.40 3.08 7.98
N ILE A 36 6.66 1.79 8.23
CA ILE A 36 6.87 0.78 7.19
C ILE A 36 5.55 0.47 6.47
N VAL A 37 4.46 0.33 7.22
CA VAL A 37 3.12 0.12 6.64
C VAL A 37 2.73 1.30 5.74
N LYS A 38 2.97 2.54 6.20
CA LYS A 38 2.72 3.75 5.41
C LYS A 38 3.55 3.79 4.13
N ALA A 39 4.84 3.46 4.22
CA ALA A 39 5.73 3.39 3.04
C ALA A 39 5.24 2.33 2.02
N ALA A 40 4.83 1.15 2.49
CA ALA A 40 4.24 0.12 1.63
C ALA A 40 2.95 0.59 0.94
N GLY A 41 2.11 1.36 1.66
CA GLY A 41 0.92 2.00 1.09
C GLY A 41 1.25 3.03 -0.01
N LEU A 42 2.28 3.84 0.18
CA LEU A 42 2.74 4.80 -0.84
C LEU A 42 3.27 4.11 -2.09
N ILE A 43 4.02 3.02 -1.92
CA ILE A 43 4.49 2.18 -3.03
C ILE A 43 3.30 1.59 -3.80
N MET A 44 2.32 1.03 -3.09
CA MET A 44 1.12 0.48 -3.72
C MET A 44 0.34 1.55 -4.51
N LYS A 45 0.19 2.75 -3.92
CA LYS A 45 -0.46 3.89 -4.57
C LYS A 45 0.27 4.27 -5.86
N ALA A 46 1.59 4.37 -5.84
CA ALA A 46 2.39 4.68 -7.03
C ALA A 46 2.22 3.64 -8.14
N ILE A 47 2.18 2.34 -7.80
CA ILE A 47 1.95 1.28 -8.80
C ILE A 47 0.55 1.38 -9.42
N ILE A 48 -0.47 1.74 -8.63
CA ILE A 48 -1.85 1.85 -9.10
C ILE A 48 -2.05 3.11 -9.96
N GLU A 49 -1.45 4.22 -9.57
CA GLU A 49 -1.64 5.52 -10.24
C GLU A 49 -0.78 5.67 -11.50
N GLU A 50 0.44 5.15 -11.48
CA GLU A 50 1.44 5.43 -12.52
C GLU A 50 1.95 4.15 -13.24
N GLY A 51 1.61 2.95 -12.75
CA GLY A 51 2.00 1.69 -13.37
C GLY A 51 1.08 1.28 -14.53
N THR A 52 1.48 0.24 -15.26
CA THR A 52 0.64 -0.31 -16.33
C THR A 52 -0.62 -0.99 -15.76
N PRO A 53 -1.71 -1.09 -16.55
CA PRO A 53 -2.92 -1.81 -16.12
C PRO A 53 -2.65 -3.24 -15.66
N GLU A 54 -1.70 -3.93 -16.29
CA GLU A 54 -1.29 -5.29 -15.95
C GLU A 54 -0.62 -5.36 -14.58
N MET A 55 0.21 -4.37 -14.24
CA MET A 55 0.86 -4.26 -12.94
C MET A 55 -0.18 -4.00 -11.84
N ALA A 56 -1.11 -3.07 -12.08
CA ALA A 56 -2.20 -2.80 -11.15
C ALA A 56 -3.07 -4.05 -10.92
N LYS A 57 -3.41 -4.77 -12.00
CA LYS A 57 -4.19 -6.01 -11.93
C LYS A 57 -3.46 -7.10 -11.15
N LYS A 58 -2.16 -7.29 -11.40
CA LYS A 58 -1.31 -8.23 -10.65
C LYS A 58 -1.29 -7.89 -9.16
N MET A 59 -1.17 -6.61 -8.79
CA MET A 59 -1.19 -6.19 -7.40
C MET A 59 -2.55 -6.44 -6.74
N GLN A 60 -3.66 -6.23 -7.45
CA GLN A 60 -5.00 -6.58 -6.96
C GLN A 60 -5.15 -8.09 -6.72
N ASP A 61 -4.68 -8.92 -7.65
CA ASP A 61 -4.76 -10.38 -7.52
C ASP A 61 -3.91 -10.87 -6.33
N LEU A 62 -2.74 -10.26 -6.12
CA LEU A 62 -1.91 -10.53 -4.94
C LEU A 62 -2.57 -10.06 -3.64
N ALA A 63 -3.26 -8.92 -3.63
CA ALA A 63 -4.01 -8.44 -2.46
C ALA A 63 -5.10 -9.44 -2.03
N LEU A 64 -5.76 -10.06 -3.01
CA LEU A 64 -6.74 -11.12 -2.80
C LEU A 64 -6.07 -12.40 -2.28
N ALA A 65 -4.98 -12.83 -2.92
CA ALA A 65 -4.26 -14.06 -2.56
C ALA A 65 -3.64 -14.00 -1.15
N GLU A 66 -3.09 -12.86 -0.75
CA GLU A 66 -2.52 -12.67 0.58
C GLU A 66 -3.60 -12.44 1.66
N GLY A 67 -4.88 -12.36 1.26
CA GLY A 67 -5.98 -12.05 2.16
C GLY A 67 -5.87 -10.66 2.79
N ALA A 68 -5.15 -9.73 2.15
CA ALA A 68 -4.94 -8.39 2.67
C ALA A 68 -6.28 -7.63 2.78
N LEU A 69 -7.17 -7.80 1.80
CA LEU A 69 -8.51 -7.22 1.80
C LEU A 69 -9.38 -7.80 2.95
N PRO A 70 -9.58 -9.13 3.07
CA PRO A 70 -10.28 -9.72 4.21
C PRO A 70 -9.68 -9.36 5.57
N ARG A 71 -8.35 -9.33 5.71
CA ARG A 71 -7.69 -8.97 6.97
C ARG A 71 -7.89 -7.51 7.34
N HIS A 72 -7.67 -6.57 6.41
CA HIS A 72 -7.91 -5.15 6.67
C HIS A 72 -9.38 -4.86 6.96
N LEU A 73 -10.31 -5.53 6.26
CA LEU A 73 -11.74 -5.42 6.54
C LEU A 73 -12.07 -5.98 7.92
N HIS A 74 -11.59 -7.18 8.26
CA HIS A 74 -11.77 -7.79 9.58
C HIS A 74 -11.22 -6.89 10.70
N THR A 75 -9.98 -6.40 10.57
CA THR A 75 -9.39 -5.47 11.53
C THR A 75 -10.23 -4.20 11.66
N SER A 76 -10.71 -3.62 10.55
CA SER A 76 -11.54 -2.41 10.59
C SER A 76 -12.92 -2.63 11.25
N LEU A 77 -13.49 -3.83 11.11
CA LEU A 77 -14.79 -4.18 11.67
C LEU A 77 -14.73 -4.62 13.14
N PHE A 78 -13.67 -5.33 13.53
CA PHE A 78 -13.59 -6.03 14.82
C PHE A 78 -12.52 -5.50 15.77
N THR A 79 -11.63 -4.61 15.31
CA THR A 79 -10.72 -3.88 16.22
C THR A 79 -11.45 -2.64 16.73
N ALA A 80 -12.36 -2.85 17.70
CA ALA A 80 -12.84 -1.77 18.52
C ALA A 80 -11.63 -1.19 19.29
N SER A 81 -11.41 0.11 19.16
CA SER A 81 -10.33 0.83 19.84
C SER A 81 -10.31 0.50 21.33
N SER A 82 -9.34 -0.30 21.78
CA SER A 82 -9.04 -0.46 23.19
C SER A 82 -8.19 0.69 23.72
N ASP A 83 -7.97 1.75 22.93
CA ASP A 83 -7.28 2.96 23.37
C ASP A 83 -8.13 4.22 23.11
N ASN A 84 -8.80 4.67 24.17
CA ASN A 84 -9.62 5.90 24.18
C ASN A 84 -8.80 7.17 23.88
N ARG A 85 -7.46 7.09 23.80
CA ARG A 85 -6.57 8.24 23.57
C ARG A 85 -6.48 8.65 22.10
N LEU A 86 -6.93 7.81 21.16
CA LEU A 86 -6.95 8.11 19.72
C LEU A 86 -8.26 8.75 19.23
N LEU A 87 -9.25 8.92 20.12
CA LEU A 87 -10.53 9.54 19.78
C LEU A 87 -10.49 11.08 19.78
N THR A 88 -9.43 11.71 20.31
CA THR A 88 -9.34 13.17 20.49
C THR A 88 -9.05 13.97 19.21
N HIS A 89 -8.88 13.34 18.05
CA HIS A 89 -8.71 14.06 16.77
C HIS A 89 -9.90 13.92 15.80
N ARG A 90 -11.05 13.39 16.26
CA ARG A 90 -12.31 13.35 15.49
C ARG A 90 -13.31 14.44 15.89
N SER A 91 -12.84 15.49 16.56
CA SER A 91 -13.64 16.66 16.93
C SER A 91 -12.84 17.92 16.65
N GLU A 92 -12.56 18.18 15.38
CA GLU A 92 -12.28 19.51 14.87
C GLU A 92 -12.75 19.50 13.41
N VAL A 93 -13.98 20.00 13.24
CA VAL A 93 -14.57 20.47 11.99
C VAL A 93 -13.81 21.70 11.52
#